data_AF-A0A2V9BV86-F1
#
_entry.id   AF-A0A2V9BV86-F1
#
_cell.length_a   1.000
_cell.length_b   1.000
_cell.length_c   1.000
_cell.angle_alpha   90.00
_cell.angle_beta   90.00
_cell.angle_gamma   90.00
#
_symmetry.space_group_name_H-M   'P 1'
#
loop_
_entity.id
_entity.type
_entity.pdbx_description
1 polymer ?
#
loop_
_entity_poly.entity_id
_entity_poly.type
_entity_poly.pdbx_seq_one_letter_code
_entity_poly.pdbx_strand_id
1 'polypeptide(L)'
;MSAPGAKSISVAVTLMVTSPASDDDDKDEGGQGSGLRADAYVYDPMHSGAVAAQWVDGVGVPMHNAGNQGLLLSKNASGSAEAQAGAVIKNAQGLTLTELGFDVREGGQCSAGSPHFVVVTNDDVTHVVGGCVKGTTQTSLAIGWKRMRFDPSKPELASPPITPGQQVKSIAVILDQGPEAGANAGGGLVVLDNISINGKVVAKK
;
A
#
# COMPACT_ATOMS: atom_id res chain seq x y z
N MET A 1 -39.33 -12.17 -7.22
CA MET A 1 -37.93 -12.24 -7.69
C MET A 1 -37.11 -11.35 -6.77
N SER A 2 -36.37 -11.95 -5.83
CA SER A 2 -35.59 -11.21 -4.82
C SER A 2 -34.16 -10.99 -5.30
N ALA A 3 -33.68 -9.74 -5.21
CA ALA A 3 -32.30 -9.38 -5.50
C ALA A 3 -31.35 -9.94 -4.42
N PRO A 4 -30.17 -10.51 -4.77
CA PRO A 4 -29.19 -10.92 -3.78
C PRO A 4 -28.56 -9.70 -3.11
N GLY A 5 -28.50 -9.76 -1.78
CA GLY A 5 -28.07 -8.69 -0.89
C GLY A 5 -26.62 -8.24 -1.06
N ALA A 6 -26.42 -6.95 -0.80
CA ALA A 6 -25.10 -6.35 -0.66
C ALA A 6 -24.35 -7.02 0.50
N LYS A 7 -23.20 -7.63 0.20
CA LYS A 7 -22.25 -8.08 1.23
C LYS A 7 -21.45 -6.86 1.69
N SER A 8 -21.73 -6.37 2.89
CA SER A 8 -20.89 -5.37 3.56
C SER A 8 -19.58 -6.02 3.98
N ILE A 9 -18.46 -5.62 3.39
CA ILE A 9 -17.12 -5.93 3.90
C ILE A 9 -16.89 -5.00 5.09
N SER A 10 -16.82 -5.57 6.29
CA SER A 10 -16.41 -4.85 7.49
C SER A 10 -14.88 -4.90 7.56
N VAL A 11 -14.22 -3.85 7.08
CA VAL A 11 -12.77 -3.69 7.31
C VAL A 11 -12.61 -3.14 8.72
N ALA A 12 -12.13 -3.97 9.65
CA ALA A 12 -11.74 -3.51 10.96
C ALA A 12 -10.47 -2.65 10.83
N VAL A 13 -10.63 -1.33 10.77
CA VAL A 13 -9.49 -0.40 10.91
C VAL A 13 -9.06 -0.44 12.38
N THR A 14 -8.12 -1.33 12.69
CA THR A 14 -7.49 -1.35 14.01
C THR A 14 -6.60 -0.12 14.11
N LEU A 15 -7.02 0.85 14.93
CA LEU A 15 -6.21 2.03 15.27
C LEU A 15 -5.04 1.58 16.14
N MET A 16 -3.88 1.27 15.54
CA MET A 16 -2.67 0.99 16.32
C MET A 16 -2.14 2.30 16.92
N VAL A 17 -2.34 2.48 18.23
CA VAL A 17 -1.64 3.49 19.03
C VAL A 17 -0.27 2.91 19.39
N THR A 18 0.78 3.34 18.71
CA THR A 18 2.15 3.05 19.14
C THR A 18 2.58 4.12 20.14
N SER A 19 2.87 3.72 21.38
CA SER A 19 3.60 4.57 22.32
C SER A 19 5.04 4.76 21.79
N PRO A 20 5.65 5.95 21.89
CA PRO A 20 7.03 6.12 21.47
C PRO A 20 7.92 5.27 22.39
N ALA A 21 8.62 4.30 21.78
CA ALA A 21 9.76 3.68 22.41
C ALA A 21 10.85 4.73 22.59
N SER A 22 11.43 4.74 23.78
CA SER A 22 12.43 5.68 24.30
C SER A 22 13.56 5.95 23.32
N ASP A 23 13.92 7.24 23.27
CA ASP A 23 14.98 7.84 22.47
C ASP A 23 16.34 7.14 22.72
N ASP A 24 16.98 6.69 21.64
CA ASP A 24 18.43 6.55 21.58
C ASP A 24 18.93 7.47 20.46
N ASP A 25 19.88 8.31 20.86
CA ASP A 25 20.45 9.45 20.15
C ASP A 25 21.02 9.10 18.76
N ASP A 26 20.49 9.75 17.72
CA ASP A 26 21.30 10.15 16.57
C ASP A 26 20.95 11.60 16.18
N LYS A 27 21.95 12.46 16.33
CA LYS A 27 21.91 13.88 15.99
C LYS A 27 22.09 14.02 14.49
N ASP A 28 21.00 14.28 13.78
CA ASP A 28 21.07 14.96 12.49
C ASP A 28 20.31 16.29 12.55
N GLU A 29 21.06 17.36 12.30
CA GLU A 29 20.60 18.73 12.27
C GLU A 29 19.69 18.97 11.05
N GLY A 30 18.52 19.57 11.29
CA GLY A 30 17.85 20.43 10.31
C GLY A 30 16.67 19.85 9.54
N GLY A 31 15.55 19.60 10.21
CA GLY A 31 14.23 19.53 9.55
C GLY A 31 13.18 18.77 10.36
N GLN A 32 12.36 19.49 11.13
CA GLN A 32 11.17 18.89 11.76
C GLN A 32 10.26 18.26 10.70
N GLY A 33 10.05 16.95 10.83
CA GLY A 33 9.64 16.05 9.76
C GLY A 33 8.17 16.09 9.37
N SER A 34 7.79 17.06 8.53
CA SER A 34 6.46 17.20 7.91
C SER A 34 6.23 16.35 6.63
N GLY A 35 7.22 15.53 6.24
CA GLY A 35 7.12 14.67 5.06
C GLY A 35 6.18 13.46 5.26
N LEU A 36 5.60 12.98 4.16
CA LEU A 36 4.88 11.70 4.13
C LEU A 36 5.84 10.57 4.47
N ARG A 37 5.37 9.60 5.27
CA ARG A 37 6.14 8.42 5.69
C ARG A 37 5.32 7.16 5.57
N ALA A 38 5.93 6.02 5.25
CA ALA A 38 5.27 4.74 5.13
C ALA A 38 5.84 3.76 6.14
N ASP A 39 5.06 3.44 7.17
CA ASP A 39 5.43 2.49 8.22
C ASP A 39 4.88 1.12 7.88
N ALA A 40 5.74 0.11 7.74
CA ALA A 40 5.32 -1.27 7.46
C ALA A 40 4.44 -1.82 8.60
N TYR A 41 3.43 -2.62 8.27
CA TYR A 41 2.55 -3.26 9.24
C TYR A 41 2.05 -4.63 8.77
N VAL A 42 1.65 -5.45 9.74
CA VAL A 42 0.89 -6.68 9.52
C VAL A 42 -0.39 -6.65 10.35
N TYR A 43 -1.45 -7.24 9.82
CA TYR A 43 -2.66 -7.55 10.57
C TYR A 43 -2.97 -9.03 10.35
N ASP A 44 -2.84 -9.82 11.41
CA ASP A 44 -3.01 -11.28 11.40
C ASP A 44 -3.76 -11.71 12.68
N PRO A 45 -5.08 -11.44 12.77
CA PRO A 45 -5.86 -11.67 13.97
C PRO A 45 -5.94 -13.15 14.37
N MET A 46 -5.71 -14.05 13.41
CA MET A 46 -5.71 -15.50 13.60
C MET A 46 -4.32 -16.04 13.97
N HIS A 47 -3.30 -15.19 14.07
CA HIS A 47 -1.91 -15.59 14.32
C HIS A 47 -1.44 -16.72 13.39
N SER A 48 -1.82 -16.64 12.12
CA SER A 48 -1.52 -17.65 11.11
C SER A 48 -0.04 -17.73 10.75
N GLY A 49 0.71 -16.64 10.98
CA GLY A 49 2.10 -16.51 10.51
C GLY A 49 2.18 -16.40 8.99
N ALA A 50 1.07 -16.11 8.32
CA ALA A 50 0.98 -16.14 6.87
C ALA A 50 1.44 -14.86 6.18
N VAL A 51 1.64 -13.78 6.95
CA VAL A 51 1.93 -12.44 6.42
C VAL A 51 3.21 -11.86 7.00
N ALA A 52 3.93 -11.10 6.19
CA ALA A 52 5.07 -10.31 6.61
C ALA A 52 5.12 -8.97 5.86
N ALA A 53 5.63 -7.94 6.53
CA ALA A 53 5.87 -6.63 5.93
C ALA A 53 7.18 -6.05 6.49
N GLN A 54 8.10 -5.66 5.61
CA GLN A 54 9.38 -5.07 6.03
C GLN A 54 9.99 -4.20 4.94
N TRP A 55 10.58 -3.07 5.31
CA TRP A 55 11.51 -2.35 4.45
C TRP A 55 12.87 -3.05 4.46
N VAL A 56 13.35 -3.45 3.29
CA VAL A 56 14.58 -4.23 3.13
C VAL A 56 15.55 -3.48 2.23
N ASP A 57 16.79 -3.33 2.67
CA ASP A 57 17.83 -2.66 1.89
C ASP A 57 18.25 -3.51 0.68
N GLY A 58 18.55 -2.85 -0.44
CA GLY A 58 19.04 -3.48 -1.67
C GLY A 58 17.98 -4.13 -2.55
N VAL A 59 16.71 -4.22 -2.13
CA VAL A 59 15.64 -4.87 -2.92
C VAL A 59 14.74 -3.89 -3.68
N GLY A 60 14.88 -2.58 -3.45
CA GLY A 60 14.14 -1.52 -4.13
C GLY A 60 14.61 -1.27 -5.57
N VAL A 61 14.02 -0.27 -6.22
CA VAL A 61 14.39 0.17 -7.56
C VAL A 61 15.85 0.63 -7.52
N PRO A 62 16.74 0.07 -8.36
CA PRO A 62 18.14 0.46 -8.38
C PRO A 62 18.28 1.88 -8.95
N MET A 63 18.34 2.89 -8.08
CA MET A 63 18.72 4.25 -8.44
C MET A 63 20.10 4.58 -7.88
N HIS A 64 20.84 5.42 -8.58
CA HIS A 64 22.29 5.55 -8.37
C HIS A 64 22.68 6.09 -6.98
N ASN A 65 21.80 6.79 -6.26
CA ASN A 65 22.17 7.49 -5.03
C ASN A 65 21.01 7.42 -4.01
N ALA A 66 21.30 6.93 -2.80
CA ALA A 66 20.41 6.66 -1.65
C ALA A 66 19.68 5.31 -1.68
N GLY A 67 19.85 4.56 -0.59
CA GLY A 67 19.51 3.15 -0.39
C GLY A 67 18.36 2.61 -1.25
N ASN A 68 18.67 1.59 -2.05
CA ASN A 68 17.71 0.80 -2.83
C ASN A 68 16.81 -0.02 -1.90
N GLN A 69 16.11 0.62 -0.96
CA GLN A 69 15.28 -0.03 0.03
C GLN A 69 13.89 -0.28 -0.56
N GLY A 70 13.39 -1.50 -0.53
CA GLY A 70 12.05 -1.83 -1.01
C GLY A 70 11.17 -2.34 0.13
N LEU A 71 9.87 -2.07 0.04
CA LEU A 71 8.87 -2.64 0.93
C LEU A 71 8.55 -4.05 0.43
N LEU A 72 9.05 -5.05 1.15
CA LEU A 72 8.72 -6.44 0.93
C LEU A 72 7.44 -6.77 1.71
N LEU A 73 6.41 -7.22 0.99
CA LEU A 73 5.16 -7.71 1.57
C LEU A 73 4.98 -9.17 1.16
N SER A 74 4.50 -10.00 2.08
CA SER A 74 4.13 -11.38 1.77
C SER A 74 2.80 -11.77 2.38
N LYS A 75 2.07 -12.61 1.67
CA LYS A 75 0.90 -13.38 2.12
C LYS A 75 0.98 -14.77 1.50
N ASN A 76 1.46 -15.75 2.25
CA ASN A 76 1.82 -17.08 1.73
C ASN A 76 0.71 -18.15 1.94
N ALA A 77 -0.44 -17.78 2.53
CA ALA A 77 -1.56 -18.69 2.72
C ALA A 77 -2.90 -18.08 2.24
N SER A 78 -3.53 -18.76 1.26
CA SER A 78 -4.79 -18.34 0.65
C SER A 78 -6.01 -18.49 1.56
N GLY A 79 -5.92 -19.30 2.62
CA GLY A 79 -6.99 -19.53 3.61
C GLY A 79 -7.07 -18.47 4.72
N SER A 80 -6.11 -17.55 4.80
CA SER A 80 -6.06 -16.49 5.82
C SER A 80 -6.82 -15.24 5.36
N ALA A 81 -8.15 -15.35 5.21
CA ALA A 81 -8.97 -14.32 4.58
C ALA A 81 -8.81 -12.92 5.20
N GLU A 82 -8.61 -12.85 6.52
CA GLU A 82 -8.45 -11.58 7.25
C GLU A 82 -7.01 -11.08 7.34
N ALA A 83 -6.01 -11.93 7.04
CA ALA A 83 -4.61 -11.56 7.19
C ALA A 83 -4.16 -10.62 6.06
N GLN A 84 -3.43 -9.57 6.38
CA GLN A 84 -2.92 -8.61 5.40
C GLN A 84 -1.55 -8.06 5.83
N ALA A 85 -0.73 -7.75 4.83
CA ALA A 85 0.55 -7.07 4.97
C ALA A 85 0.48 -5.72 4.26
N GLY A 86 1.18 -4.71 4.75
CA GLY A 86 1.16 -3.41 4.08
C GLY A 86 2.05 -2.35 4.69
N ALA A 87 1.77 -1.10 4.34
CA ALA A 87 2.33 0.05 5.01
C ALA A 87 1.26 1.14 5.21
N VAL A 88 1.27 1.78 6.37
CA VAL A 88 0.40 2.92 6.69
C VAL A 88 1.12 4.20 6.30
N ILE A 89 0.45 5.08 5.57
CA ILE A 89 1.01 6.38 5.18
C ILE A 89 0.70 7.41 6.27
N LYS A 90 1.72 7.84 7.00
CA LYS A 90 1.64 8.89 8.01
C LYS A 90 1.68 10.27 7.35
N ASN A 91 1.11 11.25 8.05
CA ASN A 91 1.03 12.66 7.62
C ASN A 91 0.23 12.89 6.32
N ALA A 92 -0.69 11.98 5.98
CA ALA A 92 -1.56 12.09 4.81
C ALA A 92 -2.92 12.76 5.10
N GLN A 93 -3.26 12.98 6.37
CA GLN A 93 -4.54 13.57 6.78
C GLN A 93 -4.69 14.99 6.24
N GLY A 94 -5.88 15.32 5.74
CA GLY A 94 -6.20 16.63 5.16
C GLY A 94 -5.79 16.81 3.70
N LEU A 95 -5.07 15.85 3.10
CA LEU A 95 -4.72 15.91 1.68
C LEU A 95 -5.96 15.69 0.80
N THR A 96 -6.03 16.42 -0.31
CA THR A 96 -6.89 16.07 -1.45
C THR A 96 -6.06 15.24 -2.42
N LEU A 97 -6.56 14.07 -2.82
CA LEU A 97 -5.82 13.17 -3.71
C LEU A 97 -6.08 13.49 -5.18
N THR A 98 -5.02 13.47 -5.97
CA THR A 98 -5.04 13.55 -7.44
C THR A 98 -4.42 12.30 -8.07
N GLU A 99 -3.49 11.65 -7.38
CA GLU A 99 -2.82 10.45 -7.87
C GLU A 99 -2.27 9.62 -6.70
N LEU A 100 -2.40 8.31 -6.78
CA LEU A 100 -1.67 7.34 -5.95
C LEU A 100 -0.81 6.46 -6.86
N GLY A 101 0.27 5.91 -6.33
CA GLY A 101 1.12 5.02 -7.11
C GLY A 101 2.22 4.33 -6.34
N PHE A 102 2.84 3.36 -7.00
CA PHE A 102 4.05 2.68 -6.54
C PHE A 102 4.80 2.13 -7.75
N ASP A 103 6.06 1.83 -7.56
CA ASP A 103 6.81 0.94 -8.45
C ASP A 103 6.73 -0.49 -7.86
N VAL A 104 6.47 -1.47 -8.71
CA VAL A 104 6.32 -2.88 -8.33
C VAL A 104 7.32 -3.73 -9.10
N ARG A 105 8.02 -4.64 -8.40
CA ARG A 105 8.96 -5.57 -9.01
C ARG A 105 8.22 -6.62 -9.85
N GLU A 106 8.69 -6.84 -11.06
CA GLU A 106 8.12 -7.87 -11.94
C GLU A 106 8.34 -9.29 -11.37
N GLY A 107 7.38 -10.17 -11.64
CA GLY A 107 7.38 -11.56 -11.15
C GLY A 107 6.82 -11.76 -9.73
N GLY A 108 6.48 -10.67 -9.02
CA GLY A 108 5.80 -10.73 -7.72
C GLY A 108 4.27 -10.87 -7.80
N GLN A 109 3.63 -11.00 -6.65
CA GLN A 109 2.17 -11.01 -6.47
C GLN A 109 1.59 -9.67 -6.94
N CYS A 110 0.77 -9.72 -7.99
CA CYS A 110 0.20 -8.56 -8.66
C CYS A 110 -1.08 -8.99 -9.38
N SER A 111 -2.23 -8.66 -8.81
CA SER A 111 -3.56 -9.05 -9.29
C SER A 111 -4.42 -7.83 -9.60
N ALA A 112 -5.66 -8.07 -10.04
CA ALA A 112 -6.67 -7.03 -10.22
C ALA A 112 -7.16 -6.42 -8.89
N GLY A 113 -6.92 -7.10 -7.77
CA GLY A 113 -7.33 -6.68 -6.43
C GLY A 113 -6.19 -6.25 -5.53
N SER A 114 -4.93 -6.58 -5.84
CA SER A 114 -3.82 -6.41 -4.89
C SER A 114 -2.44 -6.34 -5.57
N PRO A 115 -1.45 -5.60 -5.03
CA PRO A 115 -1.61 -4.62 -3.97
C PRO A 115 -2.52 -3.46 -4.38
N HIS A 116 -3.18 -2.87 -3.40
CA HIS A 116 -4.07 -1.71 -3.58
C HIS A 116 -3.90 -0.72 -2.43
N PHE A 117 -4.40 0.50 -2.61
CA PHE A 117 -4.52 1.48 -1.54
C PHE A 117 -5.90 1.39 -0.89
N VAL A 118 -5.94 1.50 0.43
CA VAL A 118 -7.16 1.78 1.18
C VAL A 118 -7.07 3.22 1.65
N VAL A 119 -8.04 4.03 1.26
CA VAL A 119 -8.16 5.43 1.65
C VAL A 119 -9.44 5.59 2.44
N VAL A 120 -9.35 6.22 3.61
CA VAL A 120 -10.53 6.67 4.35
C VAL A 120 -10.59 8.18 4.22
N THR A 121 -11.74 8.73 3.83
CA THR A 121 -12.00 10.17 3.73
C THR A 121 -12.65 10.71 5.00
N ASN A 122 -12.72 12.04 5.14
CA ASN A 122 -13.25 12.68 6.36
C ASN A 122 -14.75 12.45 6.62
N ASP A 123 -15.48 11.96 5.62
CA ASP A 123 -16.87 11.48 5.74
C ASP A 123 -16.95 9.98 6.12
N ASP A 124 -15.84 9.40 6.56
CA ASP A 124 -15.70 8.01 7.02
C ASP A 124 -15.99 6.95 5.94
N VAL A 125 -15.99 7.35 4.66
CA VAL A 125 -16.08 6.41 3.54
C VAL A 125 -14.73 5.74 3.31
N THR A 126 -14.74 4.41 3.18
CA THR A 126 -13.57 3.62 2.79
C THR A 126 -13.57 3.39 1.29
N HIS A 127 -12.45 3.74 0.65
CA HIS A 127 -12.22 3.62 -0.78
C HIS A 127 -11.08 2.64 -1.03
N VAL A 128 -11.32 1.65 -1.89
CA VAL A 128 -10.28 0.79 -2.43
C VAL A 128 -9.81 1.40 -3.74
N VAL A 129 -8.56 1.83 -3.81
CA VAL A 129 -7.94 2.45 -4.98
C VAL A 129 -6.84 1.55 -5.53
N GLY A 130 -7.01 1.10 -6.76
CA GLY A 130 -6.05 0.30 -7.50
C GLY A 130 -6.36 -1.18 -7.49
N GLY A 131 -5.33 -1.98 -7.25
CA GLY A 131 -5.17 -3.32 -7.80
C GLY A 131 -4.09 -3.27 -8.86
N CYS A 132 -3.01 -4.03 -8.64
CA CYS A 132 -1.75 -3.87 -9.35
C CYS A 132 -1.88 -3.86 -10.88
N VAL A 133 -2.76 -4.68 -11.48
CA VAL A 133 -2.93 -4.70 -12.95
C VAL A 133 -3.93 -3.69 -13.50
N LYS A 134 -4.66 -2.96 -12.64
CA LYS A 134 -5.63 -1.94 -13.07
C LYS A 134 -4.99 -0.58 -13.36
N GLY A 135 -3.86 -0.29 -12.73
CA GLY A 135 -3.23 1.02 -12.81
C GLY A 135 -2.73 1.33 -14.22
N THR A 136 -2.66 2.63 -14.54
CA THR A 136 -1.96 3.06 -15.75
C THR A 136 -0.49 2.76 -15.58
N THR A 137 0.05 1.89 -16.43
CA THR A 137 1.47 1.55 -16.43
C THR A 137 2.26 2.69 -17.07
N GLN A 138 3.32 3.14 -16.39
CA GLN A 138 4.30 4.08 -16.92
C GLN A 138 5.66 3.39 -17.05
N THR A 139 6.55 3.98 -17.86
CA THR A 139 7.95 3.54 -17.95
C THR A 139 8.60 3.62 -16.58
N SER A 140 9.11 2.47 -16.10
CA SER A 140 9.92 2.43 -14.89
C SER A 140 11.34 2.95 -15.18
N LEU A 141 12.00 3.43 -14.12
CA LEU A 141 13.40 3.87 -14.19
C LEU A 141 14.40 2.70 -14.24
N ALA A 142 13.93 1.46 -14.03
CA ALA A 142 14.76 0.26 -14.03
C ALA A 142 14.06 -0.93 -14.70
N ILE A 143 14.86 -1.77 -15.37
CA ILE A 143 14.43 -3.07 -15.93
C ILE A 143 13.96 -3.99 -14.79
N GLY A 144 12.89 -4.76 -15.02
CA GLY A 144 12.32 -5.66 -14.01
C GLY A 144 11.38 -4.98 -13.02
N TRP A 145 10.95 -3.75 -13.32
CA TRP A 145 10.02 -2.98 -12.49
C TRP A 145 8.94 -2.34 -13.37
N LYS A 146 7.73 -2.21 -12.82
CA LYS A 146 6.61 -1.47 -13.43
C LYS A 146 6.21 -0.32 -12.53
N ARG A 147 5.93 0.83 -13.13
CA ARG A 147 5.41 1.99 -12.44
C ARG A 147 3.89 2.03 -12.59
N MET A 148 3.16 1.93 -11.48
CA MET A 148 1.70 1.93 -11.47
C MET A 148 1.17 3.26 -10.94
N ARG A 149 0.20 3.84 -11.66
CA ARG A 149 -0.51 5.07 -11.25
C ARG A 149 -2.01 4.90 -11.25
N PHE A 150 -2.65 5.53 -10.27
CA PHE A 150 -4.07 5.43 -10.02
C PHE A 150 -4.66 6.82 -9.77
N ASP A 151 -5.63 7.23 -10.59
CA ASP A 151 -6.47 8.39 -10.33
C ASP A 151 -7.65 7.94 -9.44
N PRO A 152 -7.72 8.36 -8.17
CA PRO A 152 -8.73 7.90 -7.24
C PRO A 152 -10.15 8.39 -7.56
N SER A 153 -10.30 9.35 -8.48
CA SER A 153 -11.60 9.84 -8.93
C SER A 153 -12.26 8.96 -10.00
N LYS A 154 -11.52 7.98 -10.52
CA LYS A 154 -11.96 7.12 -11.63
C LYS A 154 -12.62 5.83 -11.14
N PRO A 155 -13.86 5.51 -11.56
CA PRO A 155 -14.57 4.29 -11.12
C PRO A 155 -13.94 2.98 -11.59
N GLU A 156 -13.15 3.00 -12.64
CA GLU A 156 -12.37 1.84 -13.09
C GLU A 156 -11.14 1.57 -12.21
N LEU A 157 -10.68 2.58 -11.45
CA LEU A 157 -9.50 2.50 -10.58
C LEU A 157 -9.84 2.57 -9.09
N ALA A 158 -11.04 3.01 -8.70
CA ALA A 158 -11.43 3.18 -7.31
C ALA A 158 -12.88 2.76 -7.04
N SER A 159 -13.11 2.15 -5.87
CA SER A 159 -14.44 1.70 -5.44
C SER A 159 -14.69 2.00 -3.95
N PRO A 160 -15.67 2.86 -3.62
CA PRO A 160 -16.23 3.87 -4.52
C PRO A 160 -15.14 4.87 -4.98
N PRO A 161 -15.35 5.62 -6.08
CA PRO A 161 -14.45 6.72 -6.44
C PRO A 161 -14.39 7.79 -5.36
N ILE A 162 -13.23 8.43 -5.20
CA ILE A 162 -13.06 9.59 -4.32
C ILE A 162 -13.48 10.85 -5.10
N THR A 163 -14.44 11.59 -4.55
CA THR A 163 -14.90 12.85 -5.15
C THR A 163 -13.77 13.89 -5.06
N PRO A 164 -13.42 14.57 -6.17
CA PRO A 164 -12.41 15.63 -6.14
C PRO A 164 -12.71 16.68 -5.06
N GLY A 165 -11.69 17.04 -4.29
CA GLY A 165 -11.83 17.96 -3.14
C GLY A 165 -12.09 17.28 -1.80
N GLN A 166 -12.50 16.00 -1.77
CA GLN A 166 -12.58 15.25 -0.51
C GLN A 166 -11.20 15.18 0.15
N GLN A 167 -11.19 15.38 1.47
CA GLN A 167 -10.00 15.29 2.28
C GLN A 167 -9.85 13.89 2.86
N VAL A 168 -8.61 13.43 2.86
CA VAL A 168 -8.20 12.14 3.43
C VAL A 168 -8.17 12.21 4.96
N LYS A 169 -8.65 11.14 5.58
CA LYS A 169 -8.46 10.81 7.00
C LYS A 169 -7.27 9.87 7.19
N SER A 170 -7.13 8.83 6.37
CA SER A 170 -6.00 7.89 6.40
C SER A 170 -5.73 7.20 5.07
N ILE A 171 -4.50 6.72 4.84
CA ILE A 171 -4.11 5.92 3.67
C ILE A 171 -3.25 4.74 4.12
N ALA A 172 -3.48 3.57 3.54
CA ALA A 172 -2.58 2.43 3.60
C ALA A 172 -2.40 1.83 2.20
N VAL A 173 -1.25 1.20 1.95
CA VAL A 173 -1.07 0.24 0.85
C VAL A 173 -1.13 -1.16 1.43
N ILE A 174 -1.85 -2.07 0.78
CA ILE A 174 -2.21 -3.38 1.32
C ILE A 174 -1.96 -4.49 0.29
N LEU A 175 -1.41 -5.59 0.77
CA LEU A 175 -1.40 -6.92 0.18
C LEU A 175 -2.33 -7.83 1.02
N ASP A 176 -3.54 -8.07 0.52
CA ASP A 176 -4.55 -8.92 1.16
C ASP A 176 -4.96 -10.14 0.31
N GLN A 177 -4.44 -10.22 -0.92
CA GLN A 177 -4.56 -11.37 -1.81
C GLN A 177 -3.22 -12.05 -2.02
N GLY A 178 -3.24 -13.38 -2.08
CA GLY A 178 -2.08 -14.22 -2.32
C GLY A 178 -2.06 -15.49 -1.45
N PRO A 179 -1.27 -16.50 -1.84
CA PRO A 179 -0.75 -16.70 -3.18
C PRO A 179 -1.91 -17.05 -4.10
N GLU A 180 -1.97 -16.44 -5.27
CA GLU A 180 -2.92 -16.90 -6.29
C GLU A 180 -2.54 -18.30 -6.78
N ALA A 181 -3.52 -19.07 -7.26
CA ALA A 181 -3.21 -20.35 -7.90
C ALA A 181 -2.73 -20.10 -9.34
N GLY A 182 -1.59 -20.68 -9.74
CA GLY A 182 -1.12 -20.67 -11.13
C GLY A 182 0.39 -20.49 -11.26
N ALA A 183 0.94 -20.87 -12.42
CA ALA A 183 2.38 -20.89 -12.70
C ALA A 183 3.08 -19.51 -12.64
N ASN A 184 2.30 -18.42 -12.59
CA ASN A 184 2.79 -17.04 -12.55
C ASN A 184 2.40 -16.31 -11.26
N ALA A 185 1.81 -16.99 -10.28
CA ALA A 185 1.54 -16.38 -8.99
C ALA A 185 2.89 -16.20 -8.29
N GLY A 186 3.29 -14.96 -7.99
CA GLY A 186 4.58 -14.61 -7.39
C GLY A 186 4.75 -15.09 -5.94
N GLY A 187 4.30 -16.30 -5.60
CA GLY A 187 4.43 -16.93 -4.29
C GLY A 187 3.73 -16.19 -3.16
N GLY A 188 2.85 -15.24 -3.47
CA GLY A 188 2.28 -14.33 -2.48
C GLY A 188 3.24 -13.26 -1.98
N LEU A 189 4.39 -13.06 -2.63
CA LEU A 189 5.39 -12.05 -2.28
C LEU A 189 5.37 -10.91 -3.31
N VAL A 190 5.45 -9.67 -2.84
CA VAL A 190 5.61 -8.49 -3.69
C VAL A 190 6.66 -7.56 -3.10
N VAL A 191 7.41 -6.89 -3.97
CA VAL A 191 8.30 -5.80 -3.57
C VAL A 191 7.78 -4.52 -4.20
N LEU A 192 7.49 -3.54 -3.35
CA LEU A 192 7.08 -2.20 -3.72
C LEU A 192 8.21 -1.22 -3.44
N ASP A 193 8.34 -0.19 -4.26
CA ASP A 193 9.20 0.96 -4.00
C ASP A 193 8.53 2.22 -4.56
N ASN A 194 9.09 3.40 -4.29
CA ASN A 194 8.61 4.69 -4.79
C ASN A 194 7.09 4.87 -4.61
N ILE A 195 6.57 4.46 -3.44
CA ILE A 195 5.18 4.72 -3.05
C ILE A 195 4.97 6.23 -3.15
N SER A 196 3.95 6.66 -3.88
CA SER A 196 3.75 8.03 -4.32
C SER A 196 2.34 8.50 -3.98
N ILE A 197 2.24 9.68 -3.36
CA ILE A 197 0.99 10.40 -3.11
C ILE A 197 1.08 11.76 -3.81
N ASN A 198 0.21 12.02 -4.77
CA ASN A 198 0.20 13.24 -5.59
C ASN A 198 1.57 13.57 -6.20
N GLY A 199 2.27 12.56 -6.72
CA GLY A 199 3.60 12.68 -7.33
C GLY A 199 4.77 12.83 -6.35
N LYS A 200 4.52 12.85 -5.03
CA LYS A 200 5.58 12.88 -4.01
C LYS A 200 5.88 11.46 -3.51
N VAL A 201 7.13 11.04 -3.66
CA VAL A 201 7.60 9.77 -3.09
C VAL A 201 7.60 9.86 -1.56
N VAL A 202 7.01 8.85 -0.93
CA VAL A 202 6.87 8.71 0.52
C VAL A 202 8.19 8.22 1.11
N ALA A 203 8.59 8.79 2.26
CA ALA A 203 9.79 8.35 2.96
C ALA A 203 9.58 6.97 3.62
N LYS A 204 10.66 6.18 3.69
CA LYS A 204 10.67 4.79 4.16
C LYS A 204 11.04 4.77 5.65
N LYS A 205 10.43 3.90 6.47
CA LYS A 205 10.76 3.74 7.89
C LYS A 205 10.48 2.33 8.41
#